data_AF-A0A5K4EKQ4-F1
#
_entry.id   AF-A0A5K4EKQ4-F1
#
_cell.length_a   1.000
_cell.length_b   1.000
_cell.length_c   1.000
_cell.angle_alpha   90.00
_cell.angle_beta   90.00
_cell.angle_gamma   90.00
#
_symmetry.space_group_name_H-M   'P 1'
#
loop_
_entity.id
_entity.type
_entity.pdbx_description
1 polymer ?
#
loop_
_entity_poly.entity_id
_entity_poly.type
_entity_poly.pdbx_seq_one_letter_code
_entity_poly.pdbx_strand_id
1 'polypeptide(L)'
;MPVLSPLEFRDCVVDSPNFRKALSDHEADLKTANKKVKSVLVNTRRVFEAMESLNQALIDYAESLNDFSEYAHQSTCLSQTDNEVCETDDDIIIKNALSVYATIITNVEEARRTMIQPNKELILSELSELRSLWLGGQNTNVKAFQKETKNFCQYLEKYASIKSKEFTEDNDAKMLQERKNYIAKAFEYISNINEAHELKKSKFVQTVNCYSLFV
;
A
#
# COMPACT_ATOMS: atom_id res chain seq x y z
N MET A 1 3.27 15.14 -15.24
CA MET A 1 4.67 15.31 -14.82
C MET A 1 5.54 14.90 -15.99
N PRO A 2 6.63 15.62 -16.29
CA PRO A 2 7.59 15.19 -17.30
C PRO A 2 8.11 13.79 -16.94
N VAL A 3 8.30 12.95 -17.95
CA VAL A 3 8.84 11.60 -17.77
C VAL A 3 10.31 11.74 -17.38
N LEU A 4 10.66 11.26 -16.19
CA LEU A 4 12.05 11.20 -15.74
C LEU A 4 12.71 9.99 -16.40
N SER A 5 13.82 10.22 -17.10
CA SER A 5 14.66 9.14 -17.62
C SER A 5 15.34 8.40 -16.47
N PRO A 6 15.61 7.08 -16.60
CA PRO A 6 16.38 6.34 -15.61
C PRO A 6 17.75 6.99 -15.34
N LEU A 7 18.21 6.90 -14.08
CA LEU A 7 19.54 7.39 -13.71
C LEU A 7 20.60 6.39 -14.16
N GLU A 8 21.56 6.87 -14.96
CA GLU A 8 22.66 6.07 -15.49
C GLU A 8 23.79 5.89 -14.47
N PHE A 9 24.24 4.64 -14.28
CA PHE A 9 25.35 4.33 -13.37
C PHE A 9 26.66 5.00 -13.80
N ARG A 10 26.90 5.17 -15.11
CA ARG A 10 28.09 5.87 -15.60
C ARG A 10 28.14 7.32 -15.11
N ASP A 11 27.01 8.01 -15.15
CA ASP A 11 26.93 9.42 -14.79
C ASP A 11 27.04 9.61 -13.26
N CYS A 12 26.69 8.58 -12.49
CA CYS A 12 26.93 8.50 -11.06
C CYS A 12 28.44 8.47 -10.71
N VAL A 13 29.28 7.78 -11.49
CA VAL A 13 30.74 7.77 -11.28
C VAL A 13 31.36 9.14 -11.56
N VAL A 14 30.84 9.85 -12.57
CA VAL A 14 31.28 11.22 -12.93
C VAL A 14 30.80 12.23 -11.89
N ASP A 15 29.65 11.97 -11.27
CA ASP A 15 29.03 12.79 -10.23
C ASP A 15 28.85 14.27 -10.63
N SER A 16 28.39 14.49 -11.87
CA SER A 16 28.25 15.84 -12.43
C SER A 16 27.13 16.66 -11.78
N PRO A 17 27.18 18.01 -11.84
CA PRO A 17 26.09 18.86 -11.36
C PRO A 17 24.73 18.55 -12.04
N ASN A 18 24.77 18.18 -13.33
CA ASN A 18 23.57 17.79 -14.08
C ASN A 18 22.98 16.47 -13.55
N PHE A 19 23.84 15.49 -13.27
CA PHE A 19 23.43 14.23 -12.63
C PHE A 19 22.83 14.48 -11.25
N ARG A 20 23.46 15.33 -10.42
CA ARG A 20 22.95 15.70 -9.10
C ARG A 20 21.60 16.40 -9.17
N LYS A 21 21.38 17.25 -10.18
CA LYS A 21 20.07 17.86 -10.42
C LYS A 21 19.02 16.80 -10.78
N ALA A 22 19.34 15.91 -11.73
CA ALA A 22 18.44 14.81 -12.10
C ALA A 22 18.09 13.96 -10.87
N LEU A 23 19.09 13.53 -10.09
CA LEU A 23 18.88 12.78 -8.85
C LEU A 23 17.93 13.51 -7.88
N SER A 24 18.12 14.83 -7.70
CA SER A 24 17.24 15.63 -6.85
C SER A 24 15.80 15.68 -7.38
N ASP A 25 15.60 15.70 -8.70
CA ASP A 25 14.27 15.65 -9.33
C ASP A 25 13.59 14.29 -9.08
N HIS A 26 14.35 13.19 -9.16
CA HIS A 26 13.86 11.85 -8.80
C HIS A 26 13.46 11.76 -7.32
N GLU A 27 14.30 12.25 -6.40
CA GLU A 27 14.00 12.29 -4.97
C GLU A 27 12.73 13.10 -4.66
N ALA A 28 12.52 14.22 -5.37
CA ALA A 28 11.33 15.05 -5.23
C ALA A 28 10.06 14.36 -5.76
N ASP A 29 10.16 13.65 -6.88
CA ASP A 29 9.06 12.84 -7.42
C ASP A 29 8.68 11.71 -6.47
N LEU A 30 9.66 10.95 -5.95
CA LEU A 30 9.40 9.88 -4.97
C LEU A 30 8.75 10.41 -3.69
N LYS A 31 9.19 11.57 -3.19
CA LYS A 31 8.56 12.25 -2.04
C LYS A 31 7.11 12.65 -2.34
N THR A 32 6.82 13.07 -3.56
CA THR A 32 5.46 13.40 -4.00
C THR A 32 4.61 12.13 -4.08
N ALA A 33 5.14 11.06 -4.68
CA ALA A 33 4.50 9.75 -4.75
C ALA A 33 4.20 9.19 -3.35
N ASN A 34 5.13 9.32 -2.39
CA ASN A 34 4.93 8.91 -1.00
C ASN A 34 3.67 9.53 -0.38
N LYS A 35 3.45 10.83 -0.60
CA LYS A 35 2.25 11.55 -0.11
C LYS A 35 0.98 11.05 -0.79
N LYS A 36 1.04 10.77 -2.09
CA LYS A 36 -0.12 10.24 -2.84
C LYS A 36 -0.47 8.82 -2.39
N VAL A 37 0.51 7.92 -2.28
CA VAL A 37 0.31 6.56 -1.77
C VAL A 37 -0.20 6.55 -0.33
N LYS A 38 0.23 7.50 0.52
CA LYS A 38 -0.36 7.68 1.86
C LYS A 38 -1.87 7.91 1.79
N SER A 39 -2.33 8.78 0.88
CA SER A 39 -3.75 9.06 0.73
C SER A 39 -4.51 7.83 0.23
N VAL A 40 -3.94 7.08 -0.72
CA VAL A 40 -4.53 5.84 -1.21
C VAL A 40 -4.65 4.84 -0.07
N LEU A 41 -3.58 4.57 0.68
CA LEU A 41 -3.59 3.67 1.82
C LEU A 41 -4.68 4.01 2.86
N VAL A 42 -4.82 5.29 3.21
CA VAL A 42 -5.86 5.75 4.16
C VAL A 42 -7.26 5.49 3.60
N ASN A 43 -7.49 5.82 2.33
CA ASN A 43 -8.79 5.62 1.72
C ASN A 43 -9.09 4.12 1.52
N THR A 44 -8.12 3.31 1.13
CA THR A 44 -8.26 1.84 1.03
C THR A 44 -8.69 1.24 2.37
N ARG A 45 -8.07 1.66 3.47
CA ARG A 45 -8.50 1.24 4.82
C ARG A 45 -9.95 1.63 5.10
N ARG A 46 -10.31 2.89 4.82
CA ARG A 46 -11.67 3.40 5.01
C ARG A 46 -12.69 2.63 4.18
N VAL A 47 -12.35 2.20 2.96
CA VAL A 47 -13.27 1.39 2.16
C VAL A 47 -13.45 0.01 2.79
N PHE A 48 -12.39 -0.68 3.22
CA PHE A 48 -12.55 -1.95 3.93
C PHE A 48 -13.39 -1.83 5.21
N GLU A 49 -13.24 -0.74 5.96
CA GLU A 49 -14.07 -0.45 7.15
C GLU A 49 -15.55 -0.24 6.77
N ALA A 50 -15.82 0.48 5.68
CA ALA A 50 -17.17 0.69 5.18
C ALA A 50 -17.81 -0.61 4.66
N MET A 51 -17.03 -1.46 3.99
CA MET A 51 -17.49 -2.78 3.52
C MET A 51 -17.86 -3.68 4.69
N GLU A 52 -17.06 -3.71 5.77
CA GLU A 52 -17.39 -4.46 6.97
C GLU A 52 -18.67 -3.94 7.65
N SER A 53 -18.82 -2.61 7.69
CA SER A 53 -20.02 -1.99 8.26
C SER A 53 -21.28 -2.29 7.43
N LEU A 54 -21.18 -2.25 6.10
CA LEU A 54 -22.27 -2.63 5.20
C LEU A 54 -22.64 -4.11 5.37
N ASN A 55 -21.62 -4.97 5.46
CA ASN A 55 -21.82 -6.39 5.67
C ASN A 55 -22.58 -6.65 6.97
N GLN A 56 -22.15 -6.04 8.08
CA GLN A 56 -22.86 -6.15 9.36
C GLN A 56 -24.30 -5.65 9.27
N ALA A 57 -24.52 -4.47 8.67
CA ALA A 57 -25.88 -3.92 8.52
C ALA A 57 -26.81 -4.82 7.70
N LEU A 58 -26.29 -5.53 6.69
CA LEU A 58 -27.06 -6.47 5.89
C LEU A 58 -27.34 -7.78 6.63
N ILE A 59 -26.41 -8.25 7.47
CA ILE A 59 -26.65 -9.38 8.38
C ILE A 59 -27.73 -9.01 9.40
N ASP A 60 -27.62 -7.86 10.08
CA ASP A 60 -28.60 -7.39 11.06
C ASP A 60 -30.01 -7.24 10.41
N TYR A 61 -30.05 -6.78 9.16
CA TYR A 61 -31.29 -6.69 8.39
C TYR A 61 -31.86 -8.08 8.06
N ALA A 62 -31.04 -9.04 7.66
CA ALA A 62 -31.46 -10.42 7.43
C ALA A 62 -31.99 -11.09 8.71
N GLU A 63 -31.32 -10.88 9.85
CA GLU A 63 -31.78 -11.33 11.17
C GLU A 63 -33.15 -10.73 11.51
N SER A 64 -33.31 -9.42 11.32
CA SER A 64 -34.59 -8.73 11.54
C SER A 64 -35.73 -9.27 10.66
N LEU A 65 -35.43 -9.65 9.41
CA LEU A 65 -36.41 -10.29 8.52
C LEU A 65 -36.82 -11.69 9.00
N ASN A 66 -35.86 -12.46 9.51
CA ASN A 66 -36.14 -13.78 10.10
C ASN A 66 -36.96 -13.65 11.38
N ASP A 67 -36.59 -12.74 12.29
CA ASP A 67 -37.32 -12.47 13.53
C ASP A 67 -38.76 -12.04 13.24
N PHE A 68 -38.96 -11.16 12.24
CA PHE A 68 -40.31 -10.76 11.83
C PHE A 68 -41.10 -11.91 11.20
N SER A 69 -40.46 -12.76 10.40
CA SER A 69 -41.05 -13.98 9.85
C SER A 69 -41.48 -14.96 10.94
N GLU A 70 -40.70 -15.12 12.01
CA GLU A 70 -41.04 -15.95 13.17
C GLU A 70 -42.15 -15.34 14.03
N TYR A 71 -42.10 -14.03 14.26
CA TYR A 71 -43.15 -13.30 14.98
C TYR A 71 -44.51 -13.38 14.27
N ALA A 72 -44.53 -13.18 12.95
CA ALA A 72 -45.75 -13.28 12.15
C ALA A 72 -46.44 -14.65 12.33
N HIS A 73 -45.65 -15.72 12.51
CA HIS A 73 -46.13 -17.07 12.78
C HIS A 73 -46.65 -17.27 14.21
N GLN A 74 -46.06 -16.61 15.21
CA GLN A 74 -46.52 -16.69 16.61
C GLN A 74 -47.77 -15.83 16.86
N SER A 75 -47.86 -14.65 16.23
CA SER A 75 -48.99 -13.73 16.41
C SER A 75 -50.31 -14.29 15.86
N THR A 76 -50.29 -15.05 14.76
CA THR A 76 -51.45 -15.78 14.25
C THR A 76 -51.86 -16.96 15.14
N CYS A 77 -50.92 -17.51 15.92
CA CYS A 77 -51.15 -18.60 16.86
C CYS A 77 -51.72 -18.13 18.21
N LEU A 78 -51.44 -16.90 18.67
CA LEU A 78 -51.91 -16.39 19.98
C LEU A 78 -53.34 -15.85 19.98
N SER A 79 -53.96 -15.61 18.83
CA SER A 79 -55.38 -15.21 18.71
C SER A 79 -56.38 -16.37 18.90
N GLN A 80 -55.92 -17.50 19.48
CA GLN A 80 -56.67 -18.73 19.76
C GLN A 80 -57.63 -18.60 20.96
N THR A 81 -58.55 -17.64 20.92
CA THR A 81 -59.78 -17.71 21.74
C THR A 81 -60.99 -17.68 20.81
N ASP A 82 -61.53 -18.88 20.58
CA ASP A 82 -62.89 -19.19 20.15
C ASP A 82 -63.37 -18.88 18.72
N ASN A 83 -62.50 -18.61 17.74
CA ASN A 83 -62.86 -18.78 16.32
C ASN A 83 -61.62 -19.15 15.48
N GLU A 84 -61.64 -20.32 14.86
CA GLU A 84 -60.61 -20.81 13.93
C GLU A 84 -60.41 -19.81 12.78
N VAL A 85 -59.35 -19.01 12.84
CA VAL A 85 -58.80 -18.35 11.66
C VAL A 85 -57.56 -19.14 11.28
N CYS A 86 -57.69 -19.93 10.22
CA CYS A 86 -56.57 -20.62 9.59
C CYS A 86 -55.51 -19.56 9.18
N GLU A 87 -54.23 -19.83 9.46
CA GLU A 87 -53.11 -19.13 8.80
C GLU A 87 -53.43 -19.12 7.30
N THR A 88 -53.57 -17.93 6.70
CA THR A 88 -53.97 -17.87 5.28
C THR A 88 -52.81 -18.34 4.42
N ASP A 89 -53.11 -18.90 3.25
CA ASP A 89 -52.06 -19.31 2.30
C ASP A 89 -51.11 -18.14 1.97
N ASP A 90 -51.64 -16.91 1.93
CA ASP A 90 -50.86 -15.69 1.72
C ASP A 90 -49.90 -15.40 2.90
N ASP A 91 -50.31 -15.62 4.15
CA ASP A 91 -49.46 -15.46 5.34
C ASP A 91 -48.28 -16.44 5.30
N ILE A 92 -48.54 -17.69 4.91
CA ILE A 92 -47.52 -18.73 4.74
C ILE A 92 -46.53 -18.34 3.63
N ILE A 93 -47.04 -17.84 2.50
CA ILE A 93 -46.22 -17.39 1.36
C ILE A 93 -45.33 -16.21 1.78
N ILE A 94 -45.88 -15.20 2.45
CA ILE A 94 -45.13 -14.01 2.89
C ILE A 94 -44.02 -14.40 3.88
N LYS A 95 -44.33 -15.24 4.87
CA LYS A 95 -43.37 -15.78 5.83
C LYS A 95 -42.20 -16.48 5.12
N ASN A 96 -42.53 -17.43 4.24
CA ASN A 96 -41.51 -18.18 3.51
C ASN A 96 -40.66 -17.25 2.63
N ALA A 97 -41.28 -16.25 1.99
CA ALA A 97 -40.54 -15.27 1.19
C ALA A 97 -39.54 -14.48 2.05
N LEU A 98 -39.93 -14.00 3.23
CA LEU A 98 -39.05 -13.25 4.14
C LEU A 98 -37.87 -14.09 4.63
N SER A 99 -38.12 -15.34 5.01
CA SER A 99 -37.05 -16.27 5.41
C SER A 99 -36.08 -16.59 4.26
N VAL A 100 -36.60 -16.75 3.04
CA VAL A 100 -35.76 -16.93 1.84
C VAL A 100 -34.94 -15.67 1.55
N TYR A 101 -35.52 -14.47 1.68
CA TYR A 101 -34.77 -13.22 1.50
C TYR A 101 -33.63 -13.08 2.51
N ALA A 102 -33.90 -13.32 3.79
CA ALA A 102 -32.87 -13.32 4.83
C ALA A 102 -31.74 -14.30 4.51
N THR A 103 -32.09 -15.53 4.12
CA THR A 103 -31.12 -16.56 3.74
C THR A 103 -30.24 -16.12 2.55
N ILE A 104 -30.84 -15.54 1.51
CA ILE A 104 -30.10 -15.05 0.34
C ILE A 104 -29.13 -13.93 0.74
N ILE A 105 -29.59 -12.97 1.55
CA ILE A 105 -28.76 -11.85 2.00
C ILE A 105 -27.55 -12.39 2.78
N THR A 106 -27.78 -13.25 3.77
CA THR A 106 -26.70 -13.85 4.57
C THR A 106 -25.68 -14.59 3.70
N ASN A 107 -26.13 -15.41 2.75
CA ASN A 107 -25.24 -16.16 1.87
C ASN A 107 -24.40 -15.23 0.96
N VAL A 108 -25.02 -14.19 0.41
CA VAL A 108 -24.32 -13.20 -0.43
C VAL A 108 -23.27 -12.45 0.39
N GLU A 109 -23.61 -12.07 1.61
CA GLU A 109 -22.71 -11.35 2.51
C GLU A 109 -21.57 -12.22 3.03
N GLU A 110 -21.81 -13.50 3.32
CA GLU A 110 -20.77 -14.44 3.72
C GLU A 110 -19.80 -14.74 2.57
N ALA A 111 -20.31 -14.91 1.34
CA ALA A 111 -19.50 -15.07 0.15
C ALA A 111 -18.62 -13.83 -0.10
N ARG A 112 -19.19 -12.63 0.03
CA ARG A 112 -18.46 -11.36 -0.08
C ARG A 112 -17.35 -11.26 0.97
N ARG A 113 -17.66 -11.54 2.23
CA ARG A 113 -16.68 -11.53 3.34
C ARG A 113 -15.52 -12.48 3.06
N THR A 114 -15.82 -13.73 2.70
CA THR A 114 -14.83 -14.77 2.38
C THR A 114 -13.89 -14.35 1.24
N MET A 115 -14.42 -13.66 0.24
CA MET A 115 -13.63 -13.18 -0.90
C MET A 115 -12.73 -12.00 -0.54
N ILE A 116 -13.21 -11.05 0.28
CA ILE A 116 -12.50 -9.80 0.56
C ILE A 116 -11.48 -9.93 1.68
N GLN A 117 -11.82 -10.65 2.75
CA GLN A 117 -11.04 -10.66 3.99
C GLN A 117 -9.57 -11.08 3.80
N PRO A 118 -9.24 -12.13 3.00
CA PRO A 118 -7.84 -12.53 2.79
C PRO A 118 -7.02 -11.46 2.05
N ASN A 119 -7.67 -10.67 1.19
CA ASN A 119 -7.01 -9.69 0.34
C ASN A 119 -6.77 -8.36 1.06
N LYS A 120 -7.54 -8.06 2.12
CA LYS A 120 -7.41 -6.84 2.91
C LYS A 120 -6.00 -6.64 3.46
N GLU A 121 -5.46 -7.65 4.14
CA GLU A 121 -4.13 -7.56 4.75
C GLU A 121 -3.02 -7.49 3.70
N LEU A 122 -3.16 -8.27 2.62
CA LEU A 122 -2.22 -8.24 1.49
C LEU A 122 -2.15 -6.83 0.89
N ILE A 123 -3.28 -6.26 0.47
CA ILE A 123 -3.36 -4.93 -0.14
C ILE A 123 -2.81 -3.85 0.79
N LEU A 124 -3.18 -3.88 2.08
CA LEU A 124 -2.71 -2.89 3.05
C LEU A 124 -1.21 -3.01 3.32
N SER A 125 -0.67 -4.23 3.38
CA SER A 125 0.76 -4.47 3.60
C SER A 125 1.60 -4.03 2.40
N GLU A 126 1.18 -4.33 1.18
CA GLU A 126 1.87 -3.92 -0.05
C GLU A 126 1.94 -2.40 -0.21
N LEU A 127 0.81 -1.70 0.02
CA LEU A 127 0.75 -0.23 -0.02
C LEU A 127 1.58 0.39 1.10
N SER A 128 1.57 -0.23 2.29
CA SER A 128 2.37 0.21 3.44
C SER A 128 3.86 0.09 3.14
N GLU A 129 4.30 -1.06 2.65
CA GLU A 129 5.71 -1.33 2.30
C GLU A 129 6.18 -0.40 1.17
N LEU A 130 5.42 -0.28 0.07
CA LEU A 130 5.74 0.65 -1.01
C LEU A 130 5.96 2.07 -0.47
N ARG A 131 5.09 2.52 0.43
CA ARG A 131 5.22 3.85 1.04
C ARG A 131 6.43 3.94 1.98
N SER A 132 6.51 3.08 2.98
CA SER A 132 7.40 3.25 4.14
C SER A 132 8.82 2.75 3.90
N LEU A 133 9.01 1.81 2.98
CA LEU A 133 10.32 1.24 2.64
C LEU A 133 10.90 1.91 1.38
N TRP A 134 10.09 2.00 0.32
CA TRP A 134 10.56 2.35 -1.02
C TRP A 134 10.40 3.82 -1.40
N LEU A 135 9.30 4.48 -1.04
CA LEU A 135 9.07 5.88 -1.48
C LEU A 135 9.54 6.93 -0.48
N GLY A 136 9.66 6.57 0.79
CA GLY A 136 10.07 7.49 1.86
C GLY A 136 10.85 6.82 2.99
N GLY A 137 11.39 5.63 2.71
CA GLY A 137 12.04 4.77 3.68
C GLY A 137 13.55 4.77 3.61
N GLN A 138 14.12 3.70 4.18
CA GLN A 138 15.56 3.49 4.23
C GLN A 138 16.19 3.29 2.84
N ASN A 139 15.48 2.65 1.89
CA ASN A 139 16.03 2.33 0.57
C ASN A 139 16.31 3.60 -0.26
N THR A 140 15.50 4.64 -0.08
CA THR A 140 15.64 5.93 -0.79
C THR A 140 15.95 7.07 0.19
N ASN A 141 16.74 6.78 1.22
CA ASN A 141 17.07 7.76 2.26
C ASN A 141 18.13 8.77 1.80
N VAL A 142 17.64 9.92 1.33
CA VAL A 142 18.46 11.07 0.90
C VAL A 142 19.49 11.48 1.96
N LYS A 143 19.12 11.50 3.25
CA LYS A 143 20.02 11.96 4.31
C LYS A 143 21.21 11.02 4.50
N ALA A 144 20.99 9.72 4.36
CA ALA A 144 22.06 8.73 4.45
C ALA A 144 23.07 8.92 3.31
N PHE A 145 22.58 9.07 2.08
CA PHE A 145 23.44 9.28 0.92
C PHE A 145 24.17 10.63 0.95
N GLN A 146 23.52 11.70 1.39
CA GLN A 146 24.14 13.02 1.60
C GLN A 146 25.25 12.97 2.66
N LYS A 147 25.07 12.20 3.73
CA LYS A 147 26.09 12.01 4.76
C LYS A 147 27.32 11.30 4.19
N GLU A 148 27.13 10.24 3.42
CA GLU A 148 28.22 9.53 2.73
C GLU A 148 28.94 10.44 1.72
N THR A 149 28.19 11.21 0.93
CA THR A 149 28.75 12.22 0.02
C THR A 149 29.62 13.22 0.78
N LYS A 150 29.11 13.79 1.89
CA LYS A 150 29.85 14.74 2.72
C LYS A 150 31.13 14.14 3.29
N ASN A 151 31.07 12.93 3.82
CA ASN A 151 32.23 12.23 4.37
C ASN A 151 33.32 12.03 3.31
N PHE A 152 32.92 11.61 2.11
CA PHE A 152 33.85 11.40 1.00
C PHE A 152 34.46 12.72 0.50
N CYS A 153 33.66 13.78 0.34
CA CYS A 153 34.19 15.11 -0.02
C CYS A 153 35.21 15.62 1.01
N GLN A 154 34.91 15.50 2.30
CA GLN A 154 35.85 15.88 3.36
C GLN A 154 37.14 15.05 3.34
N TYR A 155 37.06 13.77 3.00
CA TYR A 155 38.24 12.93 2.84
C TYR A 155 39.06 13.37 1.61
N LEU A 156 38.41 13.64 0.47
CA LEU A 156 39.06 14.14 -0.74
C LEU A 156 39.77 15.47 -0.53
N GLU A 157 39.16 16.42 0.17
CA GLU A 157 39.79 17.70 0.52
C GLU A 157 41.07 17.52 1.33
N LYS A 158 41.06 16.59 2.31
CA LYS A 158 42.25 16.25 3.10
C LYS A 158 43.33 15.62 2.23
N TYR A 159 42.97 14.67 1.37
CA TYR A 159 43.92 14.02 0.45
C TYR A 159 44.53 15.03 -0.53
N ALA A 160 43.71 15.91 -1.13
CA ALA A 160 44.17 16.95 -2.05
C ALA A 160 45.09 17.98 -1.40
N SER A 161 45.03 18.12 -0.07
CA SER A 161 45.89 19.02 0.70
C SER A 161 47.26 18.42 1.07
N ILE A 162 47.52 17.15 0.74
CA ILE A 162 48.80 16.49 1.01
C ILE A 162 49.89 17.15 0.15
N LYS A 163 50.96 17.60 0.80
CA LYS A 163 52.10 18.19 0.10
C LYS A 163 52.90 17.09 -0.62
N SER A 164 53.54 17.44 -1.74
CA SER A 164 54.37 16.50 -2.50
C SER A 164 55.44 15.77 -1.67
N LYS A 165 55.99 16.42 -0.62
CA LYS A 165 56.98 15.81 0.30
C LYS A 165 56.39 14.82 1.31
N GLU A 166 55.09 14.90 1.55
CA GLU A 166 54.32 14.07 2.51
C GLU A 166 53.52 12.97 1.79
N PHE A 167 53.59 12.93 0.45
CA PHE A 167 52.94 11.92 -0.36
C PHE A 167 53.55 10.54 -0.11
N THR A 168 52.69 9.54 0.02
CA THR A 168 53.06 8.13 0.12
C THR A 168 52.13 7.31 -0.76
N GLU A 169 52.63 6.18 -1.28
CA GLU A 169 51.81 5.24 -2.05
C GLU A 169 50.62 4.71 -1.22
N ASP A 170 50.81 4.53 0.10
CA ASP A 170 49.74 4.12 1.01
C ASP A 170 48.58 5.12 1.09
N ASN A 171 48.89 6.42 1.07
CA ASN A 171 47.87 7.47 1.07
C ASN A 171 47.04 7.41 -0.23
N ASP A 172 47.69 7.19 -1.38
CA ASP A 172 47.01 7.08 -2.66
C ASP A 172 46.17 5.80 -2.77
N ALA A 173 46.72 4.66 -2.35
CA ALA A 173 46.00 3.39 -2.30
C ALA A 173 44.75 3.50 -1.42
N LYS A 174 44.85 4.16 -0.26
CA LYS A 174 43.72 4.41 0.63
C LYS A 174 42.67 5.33 -0.02
N MET A 175 43.08 6.39 -0.72
CA MET A 175 42.15 7.26 -1.44
C MET A 175 41.37 6.51 -2.52
N LEU A 176 42.07 5.69 -3.32
CA LEU A 176 41.43 4.84 -4.32
C LEU A 176 40.43 3.87 -3.69
N GLN A 177 40.75 3.32 -2.52
CA GLN A 177 39.83 2.44 -1.79
C GLN A 177 38.59 3.21 -1.28
N GLU A 178 38.75 4.38 -0.68
CA GLU A 178 37.62 5.21 -0.23
C GLU A 178 36.73 5.64 -1.40
N ARG A 179 37.33 5.97 -2.56
CA ARG A 179 36.60 6.27 -3.78
C ARG A 179 35.76 5.09 -4.26
N LYS A 180 36.33 3.87 -4.25
CA LYS A 180 35.58 2.65 -4.59
C LYS A 180 34.41 2.42 -3.63
N ASN A 181 34.65 2.59 -2.32
CA ASN A 181 33.62 2.44 -1.30
C ASN A 181 32.47 3.44 -1.52
N TYR A 182 32.78 4.70 -1.82
CA TYR A 182 31.79 5.72 -2.11
C TYR A 182 30.99 5.39 -3.37
N ILE A 183 31.65 5.00 -4.47
CA ILE A 183 30.97 4.62 -5.72
C ILE A 183 30.03 3.43 -5.49
N ALA A 184 30.44 2.44 -4.70
CA ALA A 184 29.57 1.29 -4.38
C ALA A 184 28.28 1.73 -3.66
N LYS A 185 28.40 2.60 -2.64
CA LYS A 185 27.23 3.17 -1.94
C LYS A 185 26.36 4.03 -2.86
N ALA A 186 26.98 4.77 -3.77
CA ALA A 186 26.25 5.56 -4.75
C ALA A 186 25.47 4.65 -5.72
N PHE A 187 26.07 3.58 -6.22
CA PHE A 187 25.39 2.62 -7.08
C PHE A 187 24.21 1.95 -6.39
N GLU A 188 24.37 1.54 -5.13
CA GLU A 188 23.27 1.00 -4.33
C GLU A 188 22.12 2.01 -4.22
N TYR A 189 22.42 3.27 -3.89
CA TYR A 189 21.40 4.31 -3.78
C TYR A 189 20.67 4.58 -5.11
N ILE A 190 21.41 4.68 -6.21
CA ILE A 190 20.83 4.90 -7.55
C ILE A 190 20.00 3.70 -8.00
N SER A 191 20.45 2.47 -7.72
CA SER A 191 19.69 1.25 -7.96
C SER A 191 18.35 1.30 -7.21
N ASN A 192 18.37 1.66 -5.92
CA ASN A 192 17.17 1.75 -5.11
C ASN A 192 16.21 2.84 -5.61
N ILE A 193 16.71 3.98 -6.09
CA ILE A 193 15.88 5.04 -6.70
C ILE A 193 15.19 4.51 -7.97
N ASN A 194 15.95 3.89 -8.87
CA ASN A 194 15.40 3.31 -10.10
C ASN A 194 14.36 2.20 -9.79
N GLU A 195 14.65 1.32 -8.83
CA GLU A 195 13.72 0.28 -8.38
C GLU A 195 12.45 0.87 -7.75
N ALA A 196 12.57 1.91 -6.93
CA ALA A 196 11.41 2.61 -6.37
C ALA A 196 10.52 3.22 -7.47
N HIS A 197 11.10 3.71 -8.57
CA HIS A 197 10.34 4.17 -9.73
C HIS A 197 9.59 3.05 -10.46
N GLU A 198 10.20 1.87 -10.58
CA GLU A 198 9.54 0.70 -11.19
C GLU A 198 8.44 0.13 -10.28
N LEU A 199 8.70 -0.03 -8.98
CA LEU A 199 7.70 -0.47 -8.00
C LEU A 199 6.51 0.49 -7.91
N LYS A 200 6.77 1.81 -8.01
CA LYS A 200 5.70 2.81 -8.09
C LYS A 200 4.77 2.57 -9.29
N LYS A 201 5.28 2.06 -10.41
CA LYS A 201 4.48 1.77 -11.61
C LYS A 201 3.79 0.40 -11.50
N SER A 202 4.55 -0.64 -11.15
CA SER A 202 4.07 -2.03 -11.17
C SER A 202 3.23 -2.38 -9.94
N LYS A 203 3.80 -2.24 -8.73
CA LYS A 203 3.16 -2.63 -7.47
C LYS A 203 1.88 -1.84 -7.24
N PHE A 204 1.87 -0.54 -7.55
CA PHE A 204 0.66 0.27 -7.45
C PHE A 204 -0.48 -0.25 -8.33
N VAL A 205 -0.20 -0.57 -9.60
CA VAL A 205 -1.20 -1.11 -10.54
C VAL A 205 -1.68 -2.50 -10.10
N GLN A 206 -0.76 -3.36 -9.67
CA GLN A 206 -1.10 -4.70 -9.19
C GLN A 206 -2.00 -4.65 -7.95
N THR A 207 -1.64 -3.85 -6.95
CA THR A 207 -2.41 -3.74 -5.71
C THR A 207 -3.81 -3.13 -5.95
N VAL A 208 -3.93 -2.16 -6.88
CA VAL A 208 -5.24 -1.59 -7.27
C VAL A 208 -6.05 -2.56 -8.12
N ASN A 209 -5.42 -3.31 -9.03
CA ASN A 209 -6.12 -4.31 -9.85
C ASN A 209 -6.65 -5.47 -9.00
N CYS A 210 -5.86 -5.97 -8.04
CA CYS A 210 -6.34 -6.94 -7.06
C CYS A 210 -7.60 -6.42 -6.38
N TYR A 211 -7.60 -5.15 -5.93
CA TYR A 211 -8.78 -4.55 -5.32
C TYR A 211 -10.01 -4.51 -6.26
N SER A 212 -9.84 -4.16 -7.54
CA SER A 212 -10.94 -4.09 -8.52
C SER A 212 -11.55 -5.44 -8.89
N LEU A 213 -10.89 -6.56 -8.59
CA LEU A 213 -11.47 -7.89 -8.78
C LEU A 213 -12.48 -8.27 -7.67
N PHE A 214 -12.52 -7.49 -6.59
CA PHE A 214 -13.31 -7.80 -5.38
C PHE A 214 -14.44 -6.81 -5.10
N VAL A 215 -14.63 -5.81 -5.96
CA VAL A 215 -15.70 -4.79 -5.90
C VAL A 215 -16.46 -4.82 -7.21
#